data_AF-A0A8T4Z5P5-F1
#
_entry.id   AF-A0A8T4Z5P5-F1
#
_cell.length_a   1.000
_cell.length_b   1.000
_cell.length_c   1.000
_cell.angle_alpha   90.00
_cell.angle_beta   90.00
_cell.angle_gamma   90.00
#
_symmetry.space_group_name_H-M   'P 1'
#
loop_
_entity.id
_entity.type
_entity.pdbx_description
1 polymer ?
#
loop_
_entity_poly.entity_id
_entity_poly.type
_entity_poly.pdbx_seq_one_letter_code
_entity_poly.pdbx_strand_id
1 'polypeptide(L)'
;MQKLSLATSMLWSWLETWIDQEGGVHSYVVYHHRDNLKILSSDTWTQSTCILGLLGLHRASGEKKWLLQAKRLSAYLANSYIKSIHVFRNSNFDRKPLGQPALEGNALPSYALLETSKLLGGSEEYELFTETARDNIANFLLKNWDESTGAFKSIYHGGYAHIHNKNSLTIMAILSLLDMEESNEALMNKALRTGEFIVNRQVKSGVFEGAYPYADNDTNFRTTYSLITSLGLLELYQRIDKMLFLESVEKALQHLASFVDKETGLICHVHKAGYPQWILDTFLLLMVAKKLLKFGRQVPINIGQILNGLLNRQYPTGAFPLSIGFEDLWFKKRLPSRPEIKRWRDLLPVPALNSWILWAISELLPKGTSLPSSSKSFPFVLLTDAEETEGPFRITEYEDQLVFEKLPENRVVAIFRKRAELADLCLIKERGDYWKTIDSIMRYPEPLRKLILTVPYRFFNTRKRESKLIDL
;
A
#
# COMPACT_ATOMS: atom_id res chain seq x y z
N MET A 1 11.94 -1.94 -23.35
CA MET A 1 11.87 -3.24 -22.66
C MET A 1 13.01 -3.46 -21.67
N GLN A 2 14.28 -3.44 -22.10
CA GLN A 2 15.43 -3.64 -21.21
C GLN A 2 15.41 -2.77 -19.94
N LYS A 3 15.05 -1.48 -20.07
CA LYS A 3 14.92 -0.56 -18.94
C LYS A 3 13.87 -0.99 -17.91
N LEU A 4 12.74 -1.53 -18.37
CA LEU A 4 11.68 -2.01 -17.49
C LEU A 4 12.15 -3.23 -16.69
N SER A 5 12.75 -4.21 -17.37
CA SER A 5 13.31 -5.41 -16.71
C SER A 5 14.40 -5.08 -15.70
N LEU A 6 15.31 -4.15 -16.04
CA LEU A 6 16.35 -3.68 -15.12
C LEU A 6 15.72 -3.00 -13.90
N ALA A 7 14.76 -2.09 -14.12
CA ALA A 7 14.09 -1.39 -13.05
C ALA A 7 13.36 -2.35 -12.10
N THR A 8 12.67 -3.36 -12.65
CA THR A 8 11.99 -4.38 -11.84
C THR A 8 12.99 -5.18 -11.00
N SER A 9 14.13 -5.58 -11.57
CA SER A 9 15.16 -6.32 -10.85
C SER A 9 15.78 -5.49 -9.72
N MET A 10 16.11 -4.23 -9.99
CA MET A 10 16.64 -3.30 -8.98
C MET A 10 15.63 -3.03 -7.85
N LEU A 11 14.35 -2.88 -8.18
CA LEU A 11 13.28 -2.69 -7.17
C LEU A 11 13.17 -3.89 -6.24
N TRP A 12 13.18 -5.12 -6.79
CA TRP A 12 13.19 -6.32 -5.97
C TRP A 12 14.42 -6.37 -5.05
N SER A 13 15.60 -6.09 -5.58
CA SER A 13 16.85 -6.11 -4.80
C SER A 13 16.83 -5.12 -3.64
N TRP A 14 16.20 -3.95 -3.84
CA TRP A 14 15.98 -3.00 -2.77
C TRP A 14 14.98 -3.52 -1.73
N LEU A 15 13.83 -4.07 -2.16
CA LEU A 15 12.83 -4.65 -1.27
C LEU A 15 13.40 -5.80 -0.42
N GLU A 16 14.30 -6.61 -0.96
CA GLU A 16 14.98 -7.68 -0.20
C GLU A 16 15.73 -7.16 1.03
N THR A 17 16.18 -5.90 1.03
CA THR A 17 16.85 -5.32 2.19
C THR A 17 15.93 -5.15 3.40
N TRP A 18 14.61 -5.10 3.16
CA TRP A 18 13.55 -4.96 4.15
C TRP A 18 12.96 -6.29 4.63
N ILE A 19 13.46 -7.42 4.12
CA ILE A 19 12.98 -8.75 4.49
C ILE A 19 13.81 -9.27 5.66
N ASP A 20 13.15 -9.68 6.74
CA ASP A 20 13.82 -10.32 7.87
C ASP A 20 14.15 -11.80 7.59
N GLN A 21 14.73 -12.48 8.59
CA GLN A 21 15.12 -13.88 8.46
C GLN A 21 13.89 -14.79 8.33
N GLU A 22 12.78 -14.46 8.99
CA GLU A 22 11.52 -15.22 8.98
C GLU A 22 10.73 -15.01 7.68
N GLY A 23 11.08 -14.01 6.87
CA GLY A 23 10.39 -13.68 5.62
C GLY A 23 9.33 -12.58 5.78
N GLY A 24 9.34 -11.84 6.89
CA GLY A 24 8.53 -10.65 7.08
C GLY A 24 9.09 -9.46 6.31
N VAL A 25 8.25 -8.81 5.51
CA VAL A 25 8.60 -7.57 4.78
C VAL A 25 8.23 -6.37 5.64
N HIS A 26 9.26 -5.75 6.20
CA HIS A 26 9.14 -4.58 7.06
C HIS A 26 8.84 -3.33 6.23
N SER A 27 8.10 -2.40 6.82
CA SER A 27 7.84 -1.09 6.21
C SER A 27 7.53 -0.10 7.29
N TYR A 28 8.00 1.13 7.15
CA TYR A 28 7.46 2.25 7.90
C TYR A 28 6.17 2.79 7.25
N VAL A 29 5.41 3.55 8.03
CA VAL A 29 4.24 4.30 7.54
C VAL A 29 4.70 5.71 7.20
N VAL A 30 4.33 6.24 6.05
CA VAL A 30 4.41 7.68 5.78
C VAL A 30 3.00 8.09 5.42
N TYR A 31 2.37 8.88 6.28
CA TYR A 31 0.97 9.27 6.08
C TYR A 31 0.84 10.78 5.92
N HIS A 32 -0.04 11.21 5.01
CA HIS A 32 -0.35 12.61 4.73
C HIS A 32 -1.06 13.38 5.86
N HIS A 33 -1.34 12.75 7.00
CA HIS A 33 -1.99 13.39 8.16
C HIS A 33 -1.16 13.27 9.46
N ARG A 34 0.01 12.65 9.41
CA ARG A 34 0.78 12.27 10.61
C ARG A 34 2.27 12.19 10.31
N ASP A 35 3.09 12.69 11.23
CA ASP A 35 4.55 12.49 11.23
C ASP A 35 4.90 11.08 11.71
N ASN A 36 4.60 10.07 10.89
CA ASN A 36 4.56 8.68 11.38
C ASN A 36 5.66 7.78 10.81
N LEU A 37 6.89 8.26 10.69
CA LEU A 37 8.07 7.41 10.45
C LEU A 37 8.37 6.56 11.71
N LYS A 38 7.46 5.66 12.10
CA LYS A 38 7.35 5.14 13.48
C LYS A 38 6.95 3.68 13.63
N ILE A 39 6.79 2.90 12.56
CA ILE A 39 6.43 1.50 12.74
C ILE A 39 7.04 0.63 11.66
N LEU A 40 8.08 -0.14 11.97
CA LEU A 40 8.84 -0.90 10.97
C LEU A 40 8.37 -2.35 10.82
N SER A 41 7.60 -2.88 11.77
CA SER A 41 7.15 -4.28 11.74
C SER A 41 6.47 -4.69 10.44
N SER A 42 6.68 -5.95 10.04
CA SER A 42 6.02 -6.56 8.89
C SER A 42 4.50 -6.46 9.00
N ASP A 43 3.85 -6.22 7.87
CA ASP A 43 2.40 -6.05 7.80
C ASP A 43 1.81 -6.68 6.55
N THR A 44 0.52 -6.99 6.61
CA THR A 44 -0.19 -7.68 5.52
C THR A 44 -0.24 -6.89 4.23
N TRP A 45 -0.24 -5.55 4.28
CA TRP A 45 -0.38 -4.70 3.09
C TRP A 45 0.90 -4.72 2.26
N THR A 46 2.04 -4.58 2.93
CA THR A 46 3.38 -4.67 2.34
C THR A 46 3.66 -6.11 1.90
N GLN A 47 3.46 -7.08 2.79
CA GLN A 47 3.74 -8.50 2.56
C GLN A 47 3.01 -9.02 1.32
N SER A 48 1.70 -8.81 1.26
CA SER A 48 0.84 -9.41 0.23
C SER A 48 1.14 -8.86 -1.15
N THR A 49 1.42 -7.56 -1.28
CA THR A 49 1.76 -6.97 -2.58
C THR A 49 3.16 -7.34 -3.03
N CYS A 50 4.08 -7.56 -2.09
CA CYS A 50 5.39 -8.14 -2.40
C CYS A 50 5.25 -9.56 -2.97
N ILE A 51 4.42 -10.41 -2.33
CA ILE A 51 4.07 -11.76 -2.82
C ILE A 51 3.48 -11.68 -4.24
N LEU A 52 2.45 -10.87 -4.45
CA LEU A 52 1.79 -10.73 -5.76
C LEU A 52 2.74 -10.22 -6.84
N GLY A 53 3.65 -9.32 -6.48
CA GLY A 53 4.75 -8.88 -7.34
C GLY A 53 5.62 -10.03 -7.81
N LEU A 54 6.12 -10.85 -6.89
CA LEU A 54 6.93 -12.04 -7.17
C LEU A 54 6.18 -13.08 -8.02
N LEU A 55 4.88 -13.29 -7.77
CA LEU A 55 4.06 -14.17 -8.62
C LEU A 55 3.96 -13.62 -10.05
N GLY A 56 3.81 -12.30 -10.20
CA GLY A 56 3.87 -11.64 -11.52
C GLY A 56 5.22 -11.83 -12.20
N LEU A 57 6.34 -11.72 -11.48
CA LEU A 57 7.67 -12.01 -12.02
C LEU A 57 7.80 -13.45 -12.47
N HIS A 58 7.29 -14.40 -11.69
CA HIS A 58 7.26 -15.82 -12.06
C HIS A 58 6.45 -16.04 -13.34
N ARG A 59 5.24 -15.46 -13.44
CA ARG A 59 4.39 -15.57 -14.63
C ARG A 59 5.01 -14.94 -15.87
N ALA A 60 5.72 -13.83 -15.72
CA ALA A 60 6.36 -13.12 -16.83
C ALA A 60 7.65 -13.82 -17.30
N SER A 61 8.47 -14.33 -16.38
CA SER A 61 9.80 -14.89 -16.71
C SER A 61 9.84 -16.41 -16.82
N GLY A 62 8.93 -17.13 -16.16
CA GLY A 62 8.98 -18.57 -15.97
C GLY A 62 10.04 -19.04 -14.95
N GLU A 63 10.79 -18.12 -14.34
CA GLU A 63 11.88 -18.51 -13.42
C GLU A 63 11.32 -18.97 -12.06
N LYS A 64 11.74 -20.16 -11.62
CA LYS A 64 11.27 -20.80 -10.36
C LYS A 64 11.70 -20.04 -9.09
N LYS A 65 12.81 -19.28 -9.15
CA LYS A 65 13.32 -18.52 -8.01
C LYS A 65 12.30 -17.53 -7.45
N TRP A 66 11.49 -16.93 -8.32
CA TRP A 66 10.45 -15.97 -7.92
C TRP A 66 9.30 -16.64 -7.17
N LEU A 67 8.86 -17.81 -7.63
CA LEU A 67 7.85 -18.60 -6.93
C LEU A 67 8.38 -19.10 -5.58
N LEU A 68 9.67 -19.47 -5.50
CA LEU A 68 10.29 -19.88 -4.23
C LEU A 68 10.32 -18.72 -3.21
N GLN A 69 10.65 -17.51 -3.65
CA GLN A 69 10.59 -16.32 -2.79
C GLN A 69 9.14 -16.02 -2.37
N ALA A 70 8.19 -16.06 -3.30
CA ALA A 70 6.78 -15.86 -2.99
C ALA A 70 6.28 -16.87 -1.95
N LYS A 71 6.63 -18.16 -2.12
CA LYS A 71 6.32 -19.22 -1.16
C LYS A 71 6.85 -18.93 0.24
N ARG A 72 8.12 -18.50 0.35
CA ARG A 72 8.73 -18.11 1.64
C ARG A 72 7.96 -16.96 2.31
N LEU A 73 7.64 -15.91 1.54
CA LEU A 73 6.87 -14.77 2.05
C LEU A 73 5.43 -15.14 2.43
N SER A 74 4.80 -16.06 1.69
CA SER A 74 3.48 -16.61 2.02
C SER A 74 3.48 -17.47 3.28
N ALA A 75 4.56 -18.22 3.53
CA ALA A 75 4.72 -18.99 4.77
C ALA A 75 4.78 -18.07 6.01
N TYR A 76 5.52 -16.97 5.94
CA TYR A 76 5.49 -15.94 6.99
C TYR A 76 4.06 -15.42 7.23
N LEU A 77 3.35 -15.09 6.15
CA LEU A 77 1.99 -14.56 6.23
C LEU A 77 1.02 -15.56 6.87
N ALA A 78 1.08 -16.84 6.49
CA ALA A 78 0.28 -17.91 7.10
C ALA A 78 0.61 -18.10 8.58
N ASN A 79 1.90 -18.06 8.96
CA ASN A 79 2.34 -18.15 10.35
C ASN A 79 1.92 -16.93 11.19
N SER A 80 1.69 -15.79 10.56
CA SER A 80 1.19 -14.56 11.21
C SER A 80 -0.33 -14.55 11.42
N TYR A 81 -1.04 -15.60 10.97
CA TYR A 81 -2.49 -15.73 11.10
C TYR A 81 -2.89 -16.14 12.51
N ILE A 82 -3.84 -15.41 13.10
CA ILE A 82 -4.32 -15.60 14.47
C ILE A 82 -5.68 -16.30 14.40
N LYS A 83 -5.66 -17.64 14.34
CA LYS A 83 -6.85 -18.48 14.16
C LYS A 83 -7.97 -18.22 15.18
N SER A 84 -7.65 -17.91 16.43
CA SER A 84 -8.64 -17.68 17.50
C SER A 84 -9.54 -16.46 17.28
N ILE A 85 -9.10 -15.52 16.44
CA ILE A 85 -9.86 -14.31 16.07
C ILE A 85 -9.99 -14.15 14.55
N HIS A 86 -9.56 -15.16 13.79
CA HIS A 86 -9.64 -15.27 12.33
C HIS A 86 -9.04 -14.10 11.54
N VAL A 87 -7.95 -13.51 12.02
CA VAL A 87 -7.31 -12.36 11.37
C VAL A 87 -5.81 -12.52 11.25
N PHE A 88 -5.22 -11.84 10.27
CA PHE A 88 -3.77 -11.71 10.17
C PHE A 88 -3.24 -10.66 11.15
N ARG A 89 -2.08 -10.93 11.76
CA ARG A 89 -1.36 -9.95 12.58
C ARG A 89 -1.02 -8.72 11.72
N ASN A 90 -1.12 -7.52 12.30
CA ASN A 90 -0.86 -6.26 11.60
C ASN A 90 -1.72 -6.10 10.31
N SER A 91 -2.94 -6.62 10.33
CA SER A 91 -3.97 -6.43 9.27
C SER A 91 -4.57 -5.02 9.21
N ASN A 92 -3.94 -4.06 9.88
CA ASN A 92 -4.26 -2.64 9.79
C ASN A 92 -2.95 -1.86 9.64
N PHE A 93 -2.59 -1.56 8.39
CA PHE A 93 -1.34 -0.89 8.03
C PHE A 93 -1.12 0.41 8.81
N ASP A 94 -2.16 1.23 8.94
CA ASP A 94 -2.07 2.56 9.55
C ASP A 94 -1.97 2.53 11.08
N ARG A 95 -2.32 1.39 11.70
CA ARG A 95 -2.43 1.26 13.16
C ARG A 95 -1.67 0.06 13.73
N LYS A 96 -0.77 -0.57 12.96
CA LYS A 96 0.08 -1.65 13.46
C LYS A 96 0.97 -1.19 14.65
N PRO A 97 1.40 -2.08 15.55
CA PRO A 97 1.06 -3.51 15.61
C PRO A 97 -0.27 -3.83 16.32
N LEU A 98 -0.99 -2.83 16.85
CA LEU A 98 -2.13 -3.01 17.77
C LEU A 98 -3.44 -2.42 17.26
N GLY A 99 -3.55 -2.28 15.94
CA GLY A 99 -4.71 -1.74 15.27
C GLY A 99 -5.86 -2.73 15.24
N GLN A 100 -7.09 -2.24 15.25
CA GLN A 100 -8.24 -3.07 14.94
C GLN A 100 -8.09 -3.66 13.53
N PRO A 101 -8.29 -4.97 13.33
CA PRO A 101 -8.19 -5.61 12.02
C PRO A 101 -9.03 -4.88 10.97
N ALA A 102 -8.43 -4.62 9.82
CA ALA A 102 -9.11 -3.92 8.73
C ALA A 102 -9.50 -4.90 7.62
N LEU A 103 -10.59 -4.61 6.90
CA LEU A 103 -11.13 -5.50 5.86
C LEU A 103 -10.09 -5.78 4.76
N GLU A 104 -9.41 -4.75 4.30
CA GLU A 104 -8.37 -4.80 3.27
C GLU A 104 -7.13 -5.58 3.71
N GLY A 105 -6.71 -5.43 4.97
CA GLY A 105 -5.56 -6.15 5.52
C GLY A 105 -5.87 -7.60 5.90
N ASN A 106 -7.08 -8.09 5.59
CA ASN A 106 -7.47 -9.49 5.67
C ASN A 106 -7.84 -10.05 4.28
N ALA A 107 -8.46 -9.24 3.43
CA ALA A 107 -8.79 -9.62 2.06
C ALA A 107 -7.54 -9.78 1.18
N LEU A 108 -6.66 -8.79 1.16
CA LEU A 108 -5.45 -8.81 0.33
C LEU A 108 -4.48 -9.97 0.68
N PRO A 109 -4.18 -10.28 1.95
CA PRO A 109 -3.37 -11.45 2.27
C PRO A 109 -4.04 -12.78 1.91
N SER A 110 -5.36 -12.91 2.11
CA SER A 110 -6.09 -14.09 1.66
C SER A 110 -5.98 -14.28 0.15
N TYR A 111 -6.15 -13.21 -0.63
CA TYR A 111 -5.94 -13.23 -2.07
C TYR A 111 -4.50 -13.66 -2.45
N ALA A 112 -3.47 -13.08 -1.81
CA ALA A 112 -2.08 -13.42 -2.09
C ALA A 112 -1.73 -14.89 -1.77
N LEU A 113 -2.26 -15.43 -0.66
CA LEU A 113 -2.11 -16.84 -0.30
C LEU A 113 -2.74 -17.75 -1.35
N LEU A 114 -3.99 -17.49 -1.75
CA LEU A 114 -4.71 -18.28 -2.76
C LEU A 114 -4.00 -18.25 -4.12
N GLU A 115 -3.55 -17.06 -4.56
CA GLU A 115 -2.78 -16.92 -5.81
C GLU A 115 -1.44 -17.66 -5.76
N THR A 116 -0.82 -17.76 -4.57
CA THR A 116 0.38 -18.58 -4.36
C THR A 116 0.03 -20.07 -4.46
N SER A 117 -1.03 -20.51 -3.77
CA SER A 117 -1.48 -21.90 -3.77
C SER A 117 -1.74 -22.41 -5.19
N LYS A 118 -2.45 -21.63 -6.02
CA LYS A 118 -2.73 -21.99 -7.43
C LYS A 118 -1.46 -22.37 -8.22
N LEU A 119 -0.30 -21.85 -7.85
CA LEU A 119 0.99 -22.13 -8.50
C LEU A 119 1.80 -23.25 -7.82
N LEU A 120 1.48 -23.63 -6.58
CA LEU A 120 2.18 -24.69 -5.85
C LEU A 120 1.62 -26.09 -6.10
N GLY A 121 0.34 -26.22 -6.47
CA GLY A 121 -0.24 -27.45 -7.00
C GLY A 121 -0.22 -28.66 -6.05
N GLY A 122 -1.03 -28.60 -4.97
CA GLY A 122 -1.28 -29.76 -4.10
C GLY A 122 -0.16 -30.13 -3.12
N SER A 123 0.83 -29.25 -2.89
CA SER A 123 1.82 -29.43 -1.82
C SER A 123 1.24 -29.23 -0.41
N GLU A 124 1.99 -29.56 0.65
CA GLU A 124 1.56 -29.23 2.02
C GLU A 124 1.31 -27.73 2.21
N GLU A 125 2.16 -26.88 1.61
CA GLU A 125 1.95 -25.43 1.68
C GLU A 125 0.73 -24.96 0.87
N TYR A 126 0.35 -25.69 -0.18
CA TYR A 126 -0.92 -25.44 -0.88
C TYR A 126 -2.09 -25.59 0.09
N GLU A 127 -2.13 -26.66 0.88
CA GLU A 127 -3.21 -26.90 1.85
C GLU A 127 -3.19 -25.83 2.94
N LEU A 128 -2.03 -25.58 3.56
CA LEU A 128 -1.88 -24.58 4.61
C LEU A 128 -2.34 -23.18 4.17
N PHE A 129 -1.88 -22.72 3.01
CA PHE A 129 -2.20 -21.38 2.51
C PHE A 129 -3.69 -21.25 2.15
N THR A 130 -4.25 -22.29 1.53
CA THR A 130 -5.66 -22.33 1.14
C THR A 130 -6.57 -22.37 2.37
N GLU A 131 -6.27 -23.21 3.36
CA GLU A 131 -7.02 -23.30 4.61
C GLU A 131 -6.97 -21.99 5.39
N THR A 132 -5.80 -21.36 5.47
CA THR A 132 -5.63 -20.07 6.14
C THR A 132 -6.51 -18.99 5.51
N ALA A 133 -6.47 -18.87 4.17
CA ALA A 133 -7.28 -17.90 3.43
C ALA A 133 -8.78 -18.22 3.54
N ARG A 134 -9.17 -19.50 3.42
CA ARG A 134 -10.55 -19.97 3.59
C ARG A 134 -11.10 -19.61 4.94
N ASP A 135 -10.37 -19.89 6.02
CA ASP A 135 -10.79 -19.57 7.39
C ASP A 135 -10.98 -18.06 7.56
N ASN A 136 -10.07 -17.23 7.04
CA ASN A 136 -10.21 -15.78 7.10
C ASN A 136 -11.43 -15.26 6.33
N ILE A 137 -11.63 -15.76 5.11
CA ILE A 137 -12.77 -15.37 4.27
C ILE A 137 -14.08 -15.75 4.98
N ALA A 138 -14.20 -17.00 5.45
CA ALA A 138 -15.40 -17.51 6.11
C ALA A 138 -15.69 -16.83 7.44
N ASN A 139 -14.66 -16.65 8.28
CA ASN A 139 -14.84 -16.30 9.68
C ASN A 139 -14.52 -14.85 10.03
N PHE A 140 -13.95 -14.07 9.11
CA PHE A 140 -13.74 -12.63 9.29
C PHE A 140 -14.40 -11.80 8.17
N LEU A 141 -14.07 -12.03 6.90
CA LEU A 141 -14.59 -11.20 5.81
C LEU A 141 -16.11 -11.32 5.69
N LEU A 142 -16.65 -12.55 5.65
CA LEU A 142 -18.08 -12.79 5.51
C LEU A 142 -18.91 -12.30 6.71
N LYS A 143 -18.31 -12.17 7.90
CA LYS A 143 -19.00 -11.55 9.06
C LYS A 143 -19.26 -10.05 8.89
N ASN A 144 -18.53 -9.39 7.99
CA ASN A 144 -18.72 -7.98 7.68
C ASN A 144 -19.76 -7.74 6.58
N TRP A 145 -20.37 -8.79 6.03
CA TRP A 145 -21.41 -8.69 5.00
C TRP A 145 -22.63 -7.90 5.51
N ASP A 146 -23.08 -6.93 4.73
CA ASP A 146 -24.34 -6.21 4.91
C ASP A 146 -25.33 -6.66 3.83
N GLU A 147 -26.31 -7.46 4.26
CA GLU A 147 -27.35 -8.02 3.38
C GLU A 147 -28.22 -6.93 2.75
N SER A 148 -28.43 -5.80 3.44
CA SER A 148 -29.30 -4.72 2.95
C SER A 148 -28.64 -3.90 1.85
N THR A 149 -27.33 -3.67 1.97
CA THR A 149 -26.55 -2.90 0.99
C THR A 149 -26.01 -3.79 -0.13
N GLY A 150 -25.79 -5.07 0.14
CA GLY A 150 -25.12 -5.99 -0.79
C GLY A 150 -23.61 -5.76 -0.87
N ALA A 151 -22.98 -5.33 0.22
CA ALA A 151 -21.55 -5.03 0.30
C ALA A 151 -20.98 -5.33 1.69
N PHE A 152 -19.67 -5.19 1.87
CA PHE A 152 -18.96 -5.45 3.13
C PHE A 152 -18.69 -4.16 3.90
N LYS A 153 -19.09 -4.15 5.18
CA LYS A 153 -18.88 -3.05 6.11
C LYS A 153 -17.43 -2.94 6.52
N SER A 154 -17.01 -1.71 6.78
CA SER A 154 -15.72 -1.37 7.37
C SER A 154 -15.91 -0.21 8.34
N ILE A 155 -15.06 -0.13 9.35
CA ILE A 155 -15.10 1.00 10.29
C ILE A 155 -14.47 2.23 9.62
N TYR A 156 -15.23 3.33 9.61
CA TYR A 156 -14.84 4.61 9.03
C TYR A 156 -15.34 5.76 9.93
N HIS A 157 -14.43 6.65 10.34
CA HIS A 157 -14.72 7.78 11.26
C HIS A 157 -15.53 7.44 12.53
N GLY A 158 -15.44 6.21 13.02
CA GLY A 158 -16.15 5.74 14.22
C GLY A 158 -17.52 5.11 13.95
N GLY A 159 -17.99 5.07 12.71
CA GLY A 159 -19.17 4.34 12.26
C GLY A 159 -18.84 3.26 11.25
N TYR A 160 -19.86 2.60 10.71
CA TYR A 160 -19.72 1.67 9.58
C TYR A 160 -19.96 2.39 8.25
N ALA A 161 -19.17 2.03 7.23
CA ALA A 161 -19.34 2.44 5.84
C ALA A 161 -18.87 1.33 4.90
N HIS A 162 -19.16 1.43 3.61
CA HIS A 162 -18.70 0.50 2.58
C HIS A 162 -17.60 1.16 1.75
N ILE A 163 -16.36 0.90 2.14
CA ILE A 163 -15.20 1.50 1.49
C ILE A 163 -14.91 0.69 0.21
N HIS A 164 -14.92 1.35 -0.95
CA HIS A 164 -14.94 0.68 -2.25
C HIS A 164 -13.68 -0.13 -2.55
N ASN A 165 -12.50 0.43 -2.26
CA ASN A 165 -11.24 -0.28 -2.51
C ASN A 165 -11.09 -1.51 -1.61
N LYS A 166 -11.64 -1.48 -0.39
CA LYS A 166 -11.62 -2.63 0.52
C LYS A 166 -12.55 -3.74 0.02
N ASN A 167 -13.75 -3.36 -0.41
CA ASN A 167 -14.73 -4.25 -1.03
C ASN A 167 -14.18 -4.90 -2.32
N SER A 168 -13.46 -4.14 -3.14
CA SER A 168 -12.77 -4.65 -4.34
C SER A 168 -11.75 -5.73 -4.00
N LEU A 169 -10.92 -5.54 -2.96
CA LEU A 169 -9.98 -6.57 -2.51
C LEU A 169 -10.70 -7.81 -1.96
N THR A 170 -11.85 -7.63 -1.30
CA THR A 170 -12.71 -8.75 -0.85
C THR A 170 -13.27 -9.53 -2.04
N ILE A 171 -13.72 -8.85 -3.10
CA ILE A 171 -14.11 -9.50 -4.36
C ILE A 171 -12.96 -10.36 -4.89
N MET A 172 -11.74 -9.81 -4.99
CA MET A 172 -10.57 -10.54 -5.49
C MET A 172 -10.27 -11.80 -4.66
N ALA A 173 -10.30 -11.71 -3.33
CA ALA A 173 -10.08 -12.85 -2.44
C ALA A 173 -11.16 -13.93 -2.60
N ILE A 174 -12.43 -13.53 -2.68
CA ILE A 174 -13.57 -14.44 -2.88
C ILE A 174 -13.46 -15.16 -4.22
N LEU A 175 -13.21 -14.43 -5.31
CA LEU A 175 -13.09 -15.03 -6.64
C LEU A 175 -11.90 -15.98 -6.70
N SER A 176 -10.79 -15.62 -6.06
CA SER A 176 -9.62 -16.50 -6.02
C SER A 176 -9.90 -17.80 -5.25
N LEU A 177 -10.70 -17.76 -4.18
CA LEU A 177 -11.14 -18.96 -3.45
C LEU A 177 -12.09 -19.82 -4.32
N LEU A 178 -13.02 -19.19 -5.02
CA LEU A 178 -13.97 -19.86 -5.93
C LEU A 178 -13.30 -20.56 -7.13
N ASP A 179 -12.09 -20.15 -7.50
CA ASP A 179 -11.31 -20.86 -8.53
C ASP A 179 -10.68 -22.16 -8.00
N MET A 180 -10.60 -22.32 -6.68
CA MET A 180 -9.96 -23.47 -6.01
C MET A 180 -10.97 -24.45 -5.41
N GLU A 181 -12.23 -24.05 -5.31
CA GLU A 181 -13.30 -24.83 -4.68
C GLU A 181 -14.42 -25.12 -5.68
N GLU A 182 -15.24 -26.12 -5.37
CA GLU A 182 -16.47 -26.36 -6.11
C GLU A 182 -17.37 -25.11 -6.11
N SER A 183 -18.20 -24.98 -7.14
CA SER A 183 -19.06 -23.81 -7.34
C SER A 183 -19.87 -23.48 -6.08
N ASN A 184 -19.60 -22.32 -5.47
CA ASN A 184 -20.38 -21.78 -4.36
C ASN A 184 -21.16 -20.55 -4.83
N GLU A 185 -22.38 -20.79 -5.30
CA GLU A 185 -23.26 -19.76 -5.88
C GLU A 185 -23.56 -18.62 -4.88
N ALA A 186 -23.72 -18.95 -3.59
CA ALA A 186 -23.99 -17.95 -2.56
C ALA A 186 -22.81 -16.99 -2.39
N LEU A 187 -21.59 -17.51 -2.42
CA LEU A 187 -20.38 -16.70 -2.32
C LEU A 187 -20.14 -15.87 -3.59
N MET A 188 -20.37 -16.46 -4.78
CA MET A 188 -20.34 -15.73 -6.05
C MET A 188 -21.36 -14.58 -6.08
N ASN A 189 -22.58 -14.83 -5.60
CA ASN A 189 -23.62 -13.80 -5.52
C ASN A 189 -23.21 -12.62 -4.63
N LYS A 190 -22.47 -12.85 -3.54
CA LYS A 190 -21.93 -11.76 -2.70
C LYS A 190 -20.89 -10.91 -3.44
N ALA A 191 -19.97 -11.53 -4.17
CA ALA A 191 -19.00 -10.82 -5.00
C ALA A 191 -19.70 -9.99 -6.10
N LEU A 192 -20.69 -10.60 -6.77
CA LEU A 192 -21.50 -9.92 -7.79
C LEU A 192 -22.22 -8.69 -7.23
N ARG A 193 -22.98 -8.85 -6.14
CA ARG A 193 -23.73 -7.76 -5.51
C ARG A 193 -22.81 -6.64 -5.01
N THR A 194 -21.63 -7.00 -4.52
CA THR A 194 -20.62 -6.01 -4.11
C THR A 194 -20.13 -5.19 -5.31
N GLY A 195 -19.87 -5.86 -6.45
CA GLY A 195 -19.51 -5.17 -7.68
C GLY A 195 -20.63 -4.23 -8.15
N GLU A 196 -21.87 -4.71 -8.15
CA GLU A 196 -23.05 -3.92 -8.55
C GLU A 196 -23.24 -2.71 -7.63
N PHE A 197 -23.03 -2.88 -6.30
CA PHE A 197 -23.01 -1.78 -5.35
C PHE A 197 -21.97 -0.71 -5.70
N ILE A 198 -20.71 -1.11 -5.97
CA ILE A 198 -19.63 -0.18 -6.32
C ILE A 198 -20.00 0.60 -7.60
N VAL A 199 -20.51 -0.08 -8.62
CA VAL A 199 -20.88 0.54 -9.90
C VAL A 199 -22.06 1.50 -9.70
N ASN A 200 -23.04 1.14 -8.87
CA ASN A 200 -24.18 2.00 -8.55
C ASN A 200 -23.76 3.28 -7.82
N ARG A 201 -22.68 3.23 -7.04
CA ARG A 201 -22.11 4.38 -6.32
C ARG A 201 -21.14 5.23 -7.14
N GLN A 202 -20.74 4.78 -8.33
CA GLN A 202 -19.92 5.58 -9.24
C GLN A 202 -20.66 6.87 -9.63
N VAL A 203 -19.95 8.01 -9.61
CA VAL A 203 -20.53 9.31 -9.97
C VAL A 203 -21.00 9.29 -11.42
N LYS A 204 -22.26 9.66 -11.65
CA LYS A 204 -22.95 9.53 -12.95
C LYS A 204 -22.90 10.77 -13.83
N SER A 205 -22.58 11.93 -13.27
CA SER A 205 -22.62 13.21 -13.98
C SER A 205 -21.78 14.29 -13.30
N GLY A 206 -21.38 15.29 -14.07
CA GLY A 206 -20.68 16.49 -13.57
C GLY A 206 -19.16 16.36 -13.62
N VAL A 207 -18.46 17.23 -12.89
CA VAL A 207 -16.98 17.33 -12.94
C VAL A 207 -16.27 16.05 -12.48
N PHE A 208 -16.94 15.21 -11.69
CA PHE A 208 -16.41 13.95 -11.19
C PHE A 208 -17.05 12.73 -11.85
N GLU A 209 -17.70 12.86 -13.01
CA GLU A 209 -18.29 11.71 -13.73
C GLU A 209 -17.28 10.58 -13.92
N GLY A 210 -17.66 9.35 -13.57
CA GLY A 210 -16.78 8.18 -13.60
C GLY A 210 -15.93 7.96 -12.34
N ALA A 211 -15.87 8.94 -11.42
CA ALA A 211 -15.13 8.78 -10.17
C ALA A 211 -15.79 7.76 -9.22
N TYR A 212 -14.97 7.03 -8.48
CA TYR A 212 -15.42 6.23 -7.35
C TYR A 212 -15.23 7.03 -6.06
N PRO A 213 -16.31 7.33 -5.31
CA PRO A 213 -16.15 7.93 -4.00
C PRO A 213 -15.42 6.94 -3.09
N TYR A 214 -14.71 7.45 -2.08
CA TYR A 214 -13.94 6.57 -1.17
C TYR A 214 -14.87 5.67 -0.33
N ALA A 215 -15.98 6.22 0.14
CA ALA A 215 -17.04 5.54 0.89
C ALA A 215 -18.43 6.02 0.39
N ASP A 216 -19.51 5.40 0.88
CA ASP A 216 -20.91 5.49 0.40
C ASP A 216 -21.38 6.89 -0.05
N ASN A 217 -20.95 7.96 0.65
CA ASN A 217 -21.31 9.36 0.38
C ASN A 217 -20.10 10.30 0.50
N ASP A 218 -18.88 9.80 0.32
CA ASP A 218 -17.68 10.63 0.43
C ASP A 218 -17.52 11.53 -0.81
N THR A 219 -17.14 12.78 -0.59
CA THR A 219 -16.79 13.74 -1.66
C THR A 219 -15.29 13.81 -1.89
N ASN A 220 -14.51 13.06 -1.11
CA ASN A 220 -13.08 12.89 -1.32
C ASN A 220 -12.82 11.74 -2.29
N PHE A 221 -12.21 12.10 -3.40
CA PHE A 221 -11.77 11.16 -4.40
C PHE A 221 -10.25 11.04 -4.39
N ARG A 222 -9.76 9.80 -4.34
CA ARG A 222 -8.33 9.47 -4.31
C ARG A 222 -8.01 8.47 -5.41
N THR A 223 -6.93 8.74 -6.12
CA THR A 223 -6.53 8.00 -7.32
C THR A 223 -6.14 6.57 -6.98
N THR A 224 -5.28 6.34 -5.97
CA THR A 224 -4.91 4.98 -5.51
C THR A 224 -6.14 4.10 -5.25
N TYR A 225 -7.12 4.63 -4.51
CA TYR A 225 -8.31 3.86 -4.12
C TYR A 225 -9.26 3.61 -5.29
N SER A 226 -9.38 4.55 -6.22
CA SER A 226 -10.15 4.36 -7.46
C SER A 226 -9.53 3.27 -8.34
N LEU A 227 -8.20 3.22 -8.41
CA LEU A 227 -7.47 2.22 -9.19
C LEU A 227 -7.55 0.83 -8.55
N ILE A 228 -7.40 0.72 -7.23
CA ILE A 228 -7.61 -0.56 -6.51
C ILE A 228 -9.07 -1.02 -6.65
N THR A 229 -10.03 -0.11 -6.61
CA THR A 229 -11.44 -0.43 -6.88
C THR A 229 -11.61 -1.01 -8.28
N SER A 230 -10.95 -0.42 -9.27
CA SER A 230 -10.98 -0.89 -10.65
C SER A 230 -10.42 -2.31 -10.82
N LEU A 231 -9.37 -2.67 -10.08
CA LEU A 231 -8.78 -4.02 -10.15
C LEU A 231 -9.79 -5.12 -9.83
N GLY A 232 -10.53 -5.02 -8.72
CA GLY A 232 -11.52 -6.04 -8.34
C GLY A 232 -12.72 -6.09 -9.28
N LEU A 233 -13.15 -4.96 -9.85
CA LEU A 233 -14.18 -4.95 -10.90
C LEU A 233 -13.71 -5.65 -12.19
N LEU A 234 -12.43 -5.50 -12.56
CA LEU A 234 -11.86 -6.20 -13.70
C LEU A 234 -11.70 -7.70 -13.45
N GLU A 235 -11.30 -8.13 -12.25
CA GLU A 235 -11.27 -9.56 -11.89
C GLU A 235 -12.69 -10.16 -11.91
N LEU A 236 -13.68 -9.42 -11.42
CA LEU A 236 -15.08 -9.84 -11.48
C LEU A 236 -15.55 -9.95 -12.94
N TYR A 237 -15.29 -8.93 -13.78
CA TYR A 237 -15.59 -8.98 -15.21
C TYR A 237 -14.97 -10.22 -15.88
N GLN A 238 -13.69 -10.51 -15.61
CA GLN A 238 -13.01 -11.68 -16.19
C GLN A 238 -13.70 -13.00 -15.83
N ARG A 239 -14.37 -13.09 -14.67
CA ARG A 239 -15.03 -14.30 -14.20
C ARG A 239 -16.46 -14.47 -14.71
N ILE A 240 -17.23 -13.37 -14.79
CA ILE A 240 -18.67 -13.42 -15.05
C ILE A 240 -19.13 -12.69 -16.32
N ASP A 241 -18.22 -12.02 -17.03
CA ASP A 241 -18.43 -11.37 -18.33
C ASP A 241 -19.62 -10.38 -18.37
N LYS A 242 -19.94 -9.75 -17.23
CA LYS A 242 -20.94 -8.67 -17.18
C LYS A 242 -20.31 -7.34 -17.56
N MET A 243 -20.67 -6.86 -18.75
CA MET A 243 -20.15 -5.63 -19.37
C MET A 243 -20.17 -4.38 -18.46
N LEU A 244 -21.16 -4.25 -17.57
CA LEU A 244 -21.29 -3.10 -16.68
C LEU A 244 -20.03 -2.86 -15.83
N PHE A 245 -19.31 -3.91 -15.43
CA PHE A 245 -18.07 -3.78 -14.65
C PHE A 245 -16.93 -3.21 -15.47
N LEU A 246 -16.79 -3.67 -16.71
CA LEU A 246 -15.78 -3.17 -17.64
C LEU A 246 -16.05 -1.70 -17.98
N GLU A 247 -17.28 -1.35 -18.34
CA GLU A 247 -17.70 0.03 -18.65
C GLU A 247 -17.50 0.98 -17.48
N SER A 248 -17.77 0.53 -16.25
CA SER A 248 -17.50 1.32 -15.04
C SER A 248 -16.01 1.65 -14.93
N VAL A 249 -15.12 0.68 -15.20
CA VAL A 249 -13.67 0.90 -15.15
C VAL A 249 -13.18 1.79 -16.30
N GLU A 250 -13.75 1.68 -17.50
CA GLU A 250 -13.45 2.58 -18.62
C GLU A 250 -13.77 4.03 -18.26
N LYS A 251 -14.95 4.29 -17.67
CA LYS A 251 -15.35 5.64 -17.21
C LYS A 251 -14.40 6.17 -16.14
N ALA A 252 -14.00 5.33 -15.19
CA ALA A 252 -13.04 5.72 -14.17
C ALA A 252 -11.67 6.07 -14.78
N LEU A 253 -11.21 5.32 -15.79
CA LEU A 253 -9.95 5.62 -16.46
C LEU A 253 -10.02 6.89 -17.31
N GLN A 254 -11.14 7.14 -17.99
CA GLN A 254 -11.39 8.40 -18.72
C GLN A 254 -11.35 9.60 -17.80
N HIS A 255 -12.00 9.51 -16.63
CA HIS A 255 -11.94 10.54 -15.60
C HIS A 255 -10.50 10.80 -15.12
N LEU A 256 -9.80 9.73 -14.73
CA LEU A 256 -8.44 9.82 -14.17
C LEU A 256 -7.40 10.32 -15.19
N ALA A 257 -7.58 10.05 -16.49
CA ALA A 257 -6.67 10.50 -17.53
C ALA A 257 -6.52 12.03 -17.59
N SER A 258 -7.57 12.76 -17.19
CA SER A 258 -7.55 14.23 -17.13
C SER A 258 -6.62 14.79 -16.04
N PHE A 259 -6.18 13.96 -15.09
CA PHE A 259 -5.28 14.35 -13.99
C PHE A 259 -3.84 13.87 -14.17
N VAL A 260 -3.52 13.29 -15.33
CA VAL A 260 -2.15 12.97 -15.71
C VAL A 260 -1.47 14.26 -16.16
N ASP A 261 -0.42 14.64 -15.44
CA ASP A 261 0.39 15.79 -15.79
C ASP A 261 1.25 15.48 -17.02
N LYS A 262 1.20 16.38 -18.02
CA LYS A 262 1.88 16.17 -19.31
C LYS A 262 3.40 16.31 -19.21
N GLU A 263 3.90 17.10 -18.27
CA GLU A 263 5.33 17.36 -18.10
C GLU A 263 6.00 16.23 -17.32
N THR A 264 5.41 15.84 -16.19
CA THR A 264 5.98 14.82 -15.33
C THR A 264 5.63 13.40 -15.81
N GLY A 265 4.49 13.25 -16.51
CA GLY A 265 3.90 11.97 -16.85
C GLY A 265 3.28 11.24 -15.66
N LEU A 266 3.06 11.93 -14.53
CA LEU A 266 2.50 11.34 -13.31
C LEU A 266 1.05 11.78 -13.09
N ILE A 267 0.29 10.95 -12.39
CA ILE A 267 -1.10 11.28 -12.01
C ILE A 267 -1.15 11.93 -10.62
N CYS A 268 -2.03 12.92 -10.46
CA CYS A 268 -2.34 13.48 -9.15
C CYS A 268 -3.03 12.44 -8.25
N HIS A 269 -2.65 12.40 -6.97
CA HIS A 269 -3.22 11.49 -5.98
C HIS A 269 -4.66 11.84 -5.62
N VAL A 270 -5.02 13.12 -5.76
CA VAL A 270 -6.39 13.62 -5.60
C VAL A 270 -6.97 13.83 -6.99
N HIS A 271 -8.28 13.69 -7.16
CA HIS A 271 -8.95 13.89 -8.46
C HIS A 271 -9.05 15.38 -8.80
N LYS A 272 -7.89 16.01 -9.01
CA LYS A 272 -7.69 17.39 -9.44
C LYS A 272 -6.36 17.45 -10.18
N ALA A 273 -6.21 18.39 -11.11
CA ALA A 273 -4.90 18.64 -11.73
C ALA A 273 -3.89 19.16 -10.69
N GLY A 274 -2.61 18.96 -10.96
CA GLY A 274 -1.51 19.41 -10.11
C GLY A 274 -0.97 18.32 -9.21
N TYR A 275 -0.97 18.58 -7.90
CA TYR A 275 -0.21 17.83 -6.91
C TYR A 275 -1.05 17.51 -5.65
N PRO A 276 -0.61 16.56 -4.80
CA PRO A 276 0.61 15.74 -4.93
C PRO A 276 0.49 14.67 -6.01
N GLN A 277 1.58 14.39 -6.72
CA GLN A 277 1.63 13.34 -7.74
C GLN A 277 2.32 12.11 -7.17
N TRP A 278 1.61 10.99 -7.08
CA TRP A 278 2.13 9.79 -6.43
C TRP A 278 2.67 8.79 -7.46
N ILE A 279 3.85 8.25 -7.17
CA ILE A 279 4.52 7.30 -8.07
C ILE A 279 3.71 6.00 -8.15
N LEU A 280 3.25 5.48 -7.01
CA LEU A 280 2.39 4.30 -6.94
C LEU A 280 1.12 4.45 -7.79
N ASP A 281 0.42 5.56 -7.66
CA ASP A 281 -0.85 5.80 -8.36
C ASP A 281 -0.67 5.71 -9.87
N THR A 282 0.45 6.24 -10.36
CA THR A 282 0.79 6.21 -11.78
C THR A 282 1.11 4.77 -12.24
N PHE A 283 1.78 3.95 -11.42
CA PHE A 283 2.01 2.54 -11.74
C PHE A 283 0.70 1.73 -11.75
N LEU A 284 -0.18 1.96 -10.79
CA LEU A 284 -1.51 1.32 -10.76
C LEU A 284 -2.37 1.73 -11.96
N LEU A 285 -2.27 2.98 -12.41
CA LEU A 285 -2.93 3.47 -13.62
C LEU A 285 -2.51 2.65 -14.84
N LEU A 286 -1.20 2.40 -15.00
CA LEU A 286 -0.67 1.58 -16.08
C LEU A 286 -1.11 0.12 -15.97
N MET A 287 -1.17 -0.44 -14.76
CA MET A 287 -1.64 -1.81 -14.52
C MET A 287 -3.12 -1.97 -14.94
N VAL A 288 -3.99 -1.04 -14.53
CA VAL A 288 -5.41 -1.02 -14.93
C VAL A 288 -5.55 -0.83 -16.44
N ALA A 289 -4.79 0.10 -17.02
CA ALA A 289 -4.80 0.33 -18.47
C ALA A 289 -4.38 -0.91 -19.26
N LYS A 290 -3.32 -1.62 -18.83
CA LYS A 290 -2.89 -2.87 -19.47
C LYS A 290 -3.96 -3.95 -19.39
N LYS A 291 -4.68 -4.07 -18.26
CA LYS A 291 -5.80 -5.01 -18.14
C LYS A 291 -6.96 -4.65 -19.08
N LEU A 292 -7.32 -3.38 -19.23
CA LEU A 292 -8.33 -2.94 -20.20
C LEU A 292 -7.93 -3.25 -21.65
N LEU A 293 -6.67 -3.00 -22.02
CA LEU A 293 -6.16 -3.35 -23.35
C LEU A 293 -6.27 -4.85 -23.65
N LYS A 294 -6.07 -5.72 -22.65
CA LYS A 294 -6.26 -7.18 -22.79
C LYS A 294 -7.71 -7.55 -23.16
N PHE A 295 -8.69 -6.73 -22.76
CA PHE A 295 -10.10 -6.89 -23.13
C PHE A 295 -10.47 -6.15 -24.43
N GLY A 296 -9.47 -5.73 -25.23
CA GLY A 296 -9.69 -5.05 -26.51
C GLY A 296 -10.20 -3.61 -26.39
N ARG A 297 -10.11 -3.01 -25.19
CA ARG A 297 -10.60 -1.65 -24.93
C ARG A 297 -9.52 -0.62 -25.21
N GLN A 298 -9.95 0.59 -25.58
CA GLN A 298 -9.03 1.71 -25.75
C GLN A 298 -8.76 2.38 -24.40
N VAL A 299 -7.56 2.97 -24.25
CA VAL A 299 -7.16 3.66 -23.03
C VAL A 299 -6.77 5.11 -23.35
N PRO A 300 -7.31 6.12 -22.64
CA PRO A 300 -7.11 7.53 -22.96
C PRO A 300 -5.81 8.10 -22.39
N ILE A 301 -4.73 7.31 -22.35
CA ILE A 301 -3.43 7.72 -21.80
C ILE A 301 -2.27 7.24 -22.67
N ASN A 302 -1.17 8.01 -22.68
CA ASN A 302 0.06 7.61 -23.35
C ASN A 302 0.92 6.73 -22.43
N ILE A 303 0.70 5.40 -22.50
CA ILE A 303 1.41 4.41 -21.67
C ILE A 303 2.94 4.55 -21.80
N GLY A 304 3.46 4.73 -23.01
CA GLY A 304 4.90 4.80 -23.26
C GLY A 304 5.56 6.02 -22.61
N GLN A 305 4.93 7.19 -22.74
CA GLN A 305 5.40 8.43 -22.11
C GLN A 305 5.36 8.32 -20.57
N ILE A 306 4.23 7.88 -20.02
CA ILE A 306 4.03 7.74 -18.57
C ILE A 306 5.05 6.76 -17.99
N LEU A 307 5.21 5.58 -18.61
CA LEU A 307 6.16 4.58 -18.15
C LEU A 307 7.60 5.09 -18.20
N ASN A 308 7.99 5.79 -19.27
CA ASN A 308 9.33 6.39 -19.34
C ASN A 308 9.55 7.45 -18.25
N GLY A 309 8.55 8.29 -17.98
CA GLY A 309 8.57 9.26 -16.88
C GLY A 309 8.74 8.59 -15.52
N LEU A 310 8.03 7.49 -15.26
CA LEU A 310 8.17 6.70 -14.05
C LEU A 310 9.58 6.10 -13.92
N LEU A 311 10.06 5.39 -14.93
CA LEU A 311 11.35 4.70 -14.89
C LEU A 311 12.54 5.68 -14.75
N ASN A 312 12.39 6.93 -15.17
CA ASN A 312 13.42 7.98 -14.96
C ASN A 312 13.55 8.45 -13.50
N ARG A 313 12.61 8.07 -12.63
CA ARG A 313 12.57 8.50 -11.22
C ARG A 313 13.07 7.43 -10.26
N GLN A 314 13.39 6.24 -10.76
CA GLN A 314 13.97 5.20 -9.94
C GLN A 314 15.34 5.64 -9.40
N TYR A 315 15.56 5.46 -8.11
CA TYR A 315 16.86 5.74 -7.50
C TYR A 315 17.91 4.70 -7.89
N PRO A 316 19.21 5.04 -7.78
CA PRO A 316 20.30 4.07 -7.96
C PRO A 316 20.21 2.85 -7.04
N THR A 317 19.54 2.95 -5.89
CA THR A 317 19.26 1.80 -5.01
C THR A 317 18.25 0.83 -5.59
N GLY A 318 17.44 1.26 -6.56
CA GLY A 318 16.32 0.51 -7.14
C GLY A 318 14.95 0.90 -6.62
N ALA A 319 14.87 1.64 -5.53
CA ALA A 319 13.61 2.12 -4.99
C ALA A 319 13.01 3.27 -5.81
N PHE A 320 11.70 3.47 -5.73
CA PHE A 320 11.03 4.66 -6.23
C PHE A 320 10.71 5.62 -5.07
N PRO A 321 10.80 6.94 -5.30
CA PRO A 321 10.30 7.93 -4.35
C PRO A 321 8.79 7.76 -4.12
N LEU A 322 8.29 8.38 -3.04
CA LEU A 322 6.86 8.40 -2.73
C LEU A 322 6.08 9.21 -3.78
N SER A 323 6.49 10.47 -3.97
CA SER A 323 5.71 11.46 -4.70
C SER A 323 6.53 12.65 -5.19
N ILE A 324 5.86 13.56 -5.90
CA ILE A 324 6.31 14.93 -6.16
C ILE A 324 5.29 15.89 -5.56
N GLY A 325 5.78 16.94 -4.89
CA GLY A 325 4.96 18.05 -4.41
C GLY A 325 3.97 17.63 -3.32
N PHE A 326 4.41 16.83 -2.33
CA PHE A 326 3.59 16.40 -1.20
C PHE A 326 2.79 17.57 -0.60
N GLU A 327 1.51 17.34 -0.27
CA GLU A 327 0.64 18.34 0.35
C GLU A 327 0.20 17.82 1.73
N ASP A 328 0.32 18.63 2.79
CA ASP A 328 -0.31 18.33 4.07
C ASP A 328 -1.76 18.81 4.04
N LEU A 329 -2.64 17.91 3.63
CA LEU A 329 -4.05 18.18 3.31
C LEU A 329 -4.90 18.53 4.55
N TRP A 330 -4.41 18.32 5.78
CA TRP A 330 -5.24 18.41 6.99
C TRP A 330 -4.70 19.37 8.07
N PHE A 331 -3.55 20.02 7.85
CA PHE A 331 -3.10 21.09 8.74
C PHE A 331 -3.98 22.34 8.58
N LYS A 332 -4.31 23.03 9.69
CA LYS A 332 -5.12 24.27 9.68
C LYS A 332 -4.54 25.36 8.77
N LYS A 333 -3.22 25.39 8.57
CA LYS A 333 -2.54 26.32 7.66
C LYS A 333 -2.33 25.77 6.24
N ARG A 334 -2.62 24.49 5.98
CA ARG A 334 -2.34 23.69 4.76
C ARG A 334 -0.94 23.97 4.20
N LEU A 335 0.00 23.03 4.32
CA LEU A 335 1.24 23.18 3.55
C LEU A 335 0.88 23.01 2.07
N PRO A 336 1.00 24.06 1.23
CA PRO A 336 0.64 23.94 -0.17
C PRO A 336 1.58 22.95 -0.84
N SER A 337 1.12 22.37 -1.94
CA SER A 337 2.02 21.63 -2.79
C SER A 337 3.13 22.56 -3.31
N ARG A 338 4.38 22.10 -3.19
CA ARG A 338 5.59 22.79 -3.64
C ARG A 338 6.49 21.79 -4.37
N PRO A 339 6.20 21.48 -5.64
CA PRO A 339 6.97 20.50 -6.41
C PRO A 339 8.44 20.90 -6.61
N GLU A 340 8.75 22.18 -6.46
CA GLU A 340 10.10 22.72 -6.51
C GLU A 340 10.93 22.40 -5.27
N ILE A 341 10.29 22.01 -4.17
CA ILE A 341 10.95 21.67 -2.90
C ILE A 341 11.12 20.16 -2.77
N LYS A 342 12.34 19.74 -2.46
CA LYS A 342 12.70 18.37 -2.11
C LYS A 342 12.38 18.09 -0.66
N ARG A 343 11.14 17.69 -0.38
CA ARG A 343 10.74 17.24 0.96
C ARG A 343 11.18 15.82 1.21
N TRP A 344 11.54 15.50 2.45
CA TRP A 344 11.87 14.12 2.80
C TRP A 344 10.69 13.17 2.52
N ARG A 345 9.44 13.61 2.69
CA ARG A 345 8.25 12.76 2.41
C ARG A 345 8.11 12.42 0.93
N ASP A 346 8.48 13.33 0.03
CA ASP A 346 8.47 13.08 -1.41
C ASP A 346 9.58 12.10 -1.80
N LEU A 347 10.78 12.33 -1.26
CA LEU A 347 11.99 11.60 -1.65
C LEU A 347 12.12 10.22 -1.00
N LEU A 348 11.57 10.01 0.19
CA LEU A 348 11.83 8.82 0.98
C LEU A 348 11.09 7.59 0.40
N PRO A 349 11.80 6.52 -0.03
CA PRO A 349 11.16 5.34 -0.62
C PRO A 349 10.47 4.44 0.40
N VAL A 350 9.13 4.42 0.40
CA VAL A 350 8.35 3.62 1.37
C VAL A 350 8.22 2.17 0.90
N PRO A 351 8.62 1.16 1.69
CA PRO A 351 8.56 -0.24 1.28
C PRO A 351 7.15 -0.70 0.92
N ALA A 352 6.14 -0.33 1.72
CA ALA A 352 4.73 -0.61 1.44
C ALA A 352 4.28 -0.09 0.07
N LEU A 353 4.69 1.10 -0.36
CA LEU A 353 4.27 1.61 -1.67
C LEU A 353 5.09 0.97 -2.79
N ASN A 354 6.38 0.72 -2.55
CA ASN A 354 7.26 0.06 -3.49
C ASN A 354 6.91 -1.42 -3.71
N SER A 355 6.32 -2.12 -2.75
CA SER A 355 5.81 -3.48 -2.93
C SER A 355 4.56 -3.50 -3.83
N TRP A 356 3.69 -2.49 -3.73
CA TRP A 356 2.62 -2.30 -4.71
C TRP A 356 3.15 -1.95 -6.10
N ILE A 357 4.20 -1.13 -6.18
CA ILE A 357 4.88 -0.85 -7.46
C ILE A 357 5.48 -2.15 -8.02
N LEU A 358 6.06 -3.02 -7.20
CA LEU A 358 6.55 -4.33 -7.65
C LEU A 358 5.43 -5.17 -8.27
N TRP A 359 4.24 -5.17 -7.66
CA TRP A 359 3.07 -5.83 -8.23
C TRP A 359 2.65 -5.21 -9.56
N ALA A 360 2.48 -3.90 -9.61
CA ALA A 360 2.08 -3.23 -10.84
C ALA A 360 3.11 -3.41 -11.97
N ILE A 361 4.40 -3.24 -11.70
CA ILE A 361 5.47 -3.31 -12.69
C ILE A 361 5.68 -4.74 -13.21
N SER A 362 5.49 -5.77 -12.36
CA SER A 362 5.60 -7.17 -12.80
C SER A 362 4.47 -7.54 -13.76
N GLU A 363 3.27 -7.01 -13.53
CA GLU A 363 2.14 -7.15 -14.46
C GLU A 363 2.36 -6.42 -15.78
N LEU A 364 3.26 -5.43 -15.85
CA LEU A 364 3.62 -4.75 -17.11
C LEU A 364 4.62 -5.54 -17.96
N LEU A 365 5.34 -6.50 -17.40
CA LEU A 365 6.30 -7.32 -18.14
C LEU A 365 5.61 -8.23 -19.19
N PRO A 366 6.19 -8.41 -20.38
CA PRO A 366 5.80 -9.44 -21.34
C PRO A 366 6.17 -10.85 -20.84
N LYS A 367 5.47 -11.87 -21.38
CA LYS A 367 5.87 -13.27 -21.20
C LYS A 367 7.23 -13.52 -21.84
N GLY A 368 8.04 -14.37 -21.20
CA GLY A 368 9.41 -14.68 -21.62
C GLY A 368 10.44 -13.61 -21.23
N THR A 369 10.10 -12.67 -20.35
CA THR A 369 11.06 -11.64 -19.92
C THR A 369 12.16 -12.26 -19.07
N SER A 370 13.42 -12.03 -19.43
CA SER A 370 14.57 -12.28 -18.54
C SER A 370 14.85 -11.05 -17.70
N LEU A 371 15.03 -11.24 -16.39
CA LEU A 371 15.42 -10.18 -15.46
C LEU A 371 16.93 -10.23 -15.23
N PRO A 372 17.66 -9.12 -15.48
CA PRO A 372 19.11 -9.10 -15.27
C PRO A 372 19.44 -9.24 -13.78
N SER A 373 20.66 -9.64 -13.45
CA SER A 373 21.17 -9.48 -12.09
C SER A 373 21.21 -7.98 -11.74
N SER A 374 20.84 -7.66 -10.50
CA SER A 374 20.88 -6.30 -9.97
C SER A 374 22.01 -6.17 -8.96
N SER A 375 22.78 -5.09 -9.06
CA SER A 375 23.69 -4.65 -8.00
C SER A 375 22.99 -3.60 -7.14
N LYS A 376 23.05 -3.76 -5.82
CA LYS A 376 22.60 -2.75 -4.86
C LYS A 376 23.69 -1.68 -4.74
N SER A 377 23.31 -0.40 -4.72
CA SER A 377 24.23 0.71 -4.50
C SER A 377 23.95 1.37 -3.16
N PHE A 378 24.65 0.93 -2.11
CA PHE A 378 24.63 1.54 -0.78
C PHE A 378 26.03 2.01 -0.37
N PRO A 379 26.16 3.07 0.45
CA PRO A 379 25.07 3.92 0.93
C PRO A 379 24.51 4.81 -0.19
N PHE A 380 23.24 5.18 -0.08
CA PHE A 380 22.60 6.14 -0.96
C PHE A 380 22.16 7.36 -0.17
N VAL A 381 22.48 8.55 -0.68
CA VAL A 381 22.26 9.81 0.03
C VAL A 381 21.18 10.62 -0.67
N LEU A 382 20.13 10.95 0.08
CA LEU A 382 19.10 11.90 -0.30
C LEU A 382 19.33 13.21 0.46
N LEU A 383 19.24 14.34 -0.25
CA LEU A 383 19.32 15.67 0.33
C LEU A 383 17.96 16.34 0.20
N THR A 384 17.48 16.90 1.30
CA THR A 384 16.19 17.60 1.37
C THR A 384 16.43 19.08 1.60
N ASP A 385 15.51 19.90 1.10
CA ASP A 385 15.55 21.34 1.34
C ASP A 385 15.08 21.69 2.76
N ALA A 386 15.37 22.92 3.19
CA ALA A 386 14.87 23.48 4.44
C ALA A 386 13.43 23.97 4.26
N GLU A 387 12.50 23.56 5.14
CA GLU A 387 11.11 24.02 5.07
C GLU A 387 10.53 24.24 6.47
N GLU A 388 10.22 25.50 6.79
CA GLU A 388 9.58 25.97 8.03
C GLU A 388 10.08 25.33 9.33
N THR A 389 9.58 24.14 9.67
CA THR A 389 9.85 23.38 10.90
C THR A 389 10.54 22.04 10.67
N GLU A 390 10.92 21.73 9.43
CA GLU A 390 11.53 20.48 9.00
C GLU A 390 12.74 20.71 8.10
N GLY A 391 13.65 19.74 8.10
CA GLY A 391 14.86 19.80 7.30
C GLY A 391 15.77 20.99 7.63
N PRO A 392 16.76 21.26 6.76
CA PRO A 392 17.21 20.36 5.70
C PRO A 392 17.81 19.08 6.31
N PHE A 393 17.62 17.94 5.62
CA PHE A 393 18.14 16.64 6.05
C PHE A 393 19.08 16.05 5.00
N ARG A 394 20.14 15.40 5.48
CA ARG A 394 20.83 14.33 4.75
C ARG A 394 20.26 13.01 5.23
N ILE A 395 19.63 12.27 4.33
CA ILE A 395 19.09 10.94 4.62
C ILE A 395 19.99 9.93 3.93
N THR A 396 20.72 9.16 4.72
CA THR A 396 21.64 8.13 4.22
C THR A 396 20.99 6.77 4.40
N GLU A 397 20.68 6.12 3.29
CA GLU A 397 20.18 4.75 3.26
C GLU A 397 21.34 3.77 3.16
N TYR A 398 21.43 2.89 4.14
CA TYR A 398 22.29 1.71 4.17
C TYR A 398 21.47 0.45 3.87
N GLU A 399 22.14 -0.70 3.76
CA GLU A 399 21.45 -1.96 3.52
C GLU A 399 20.55 -2.38 4.70
N ASP A 400 20.91 -2.03 5.94
CA ASP A 400 20.22 -2.45 7.16
C ASP A 400 19.51 -1.30 7.89
N GLN A 401 19.79 -0.05 7.54
CA GLN A 401 19.22 1.12 8.23
C GLN A 401 19.05 2.36 7.36
N LEU A 402 18.24 3.31 7.82
CA LEU A 402 18.13 4.68 7.33
C LEU A 402 18.63 5.63 8.41
N VAL A 403 19.49 6.58 8.07
CA VAL A 403 20.02 7.58 9.00
C VAL A 403 19.61 8.97 8.54
N PHE A 404 18.95 9.73 9.42
CA PHE A 404 18.57 11.12 9.19
C PHE A 404 19.52 12.04 9.95
N GLU A 405 20.25 12.87 9.23
CA GLU A 405 21.12 13.90 9.76
C GLU A 405 20.54 15.28 9.45
N LYS A 406 20.40 16.13 10.47
CA LYS A 406 19.98 17.52 10.28
C LYS A 406 21.18 18.36 9.82
N LEU A 407 20.96 19.16 8.78
CA LEU A 407 21.92 20.10 8.22
C LEU A 407 21.61 21.53 8.68
N PRO A 408 22.64 22.39 8.85
CA PRO A 408 24.06 22.14 8.61
C PRO A 408 24.79 21.48 9.79
N GLU A 409 24.13 21.22 10.92
CA GLU A 409 24.80 20.80 12.15
C GLU A 409 25.38 19.37 12.10
N ASN A 410 25.10 18.61 11.02
CA ASN A 410 25.44 17.19 10.87
C ASN A 410 25.02 16.35 12.08
N ARG A 411 23.90 16.73 12.71
CA ARG A 411 23.40 16.04 13.91
C ARG A 411 22.47 14.91 13.48
N VAL A 412 22.80 13.67 13.81
CA VAL A 412 21.88 12.53 13.66
C VAL A 412 20.64 12.78 14.51
N VAL A 413 19.48 12.87 13.86
CA VAL A 413 18.18 13.10 14.51
C VAL A 413 17.30 11.86 14.51
N ALA A 414 17.56 10.88 13.64
CA ALA A 414 16.90 9.58 13.67
C ALA A 414 17.73 8.49 12.98
N ILE A 415 17.57 7.25 13.45
CA ILE A 415 18.09 6.04 12.81
C ILE A 415 16.92 5.05 12.78
N PHE A 416 16.70 4.40 11.65
CA PHE A 416 15.64 3.40 11.47
C PHE A 416 16.26 2.11 10.97
N ARG A 417 16.31 1.07 11.80
CA ARG A 417 16.74 -0.26 11.39
C ARG A 417 15.65 -0.96 10.60
N LYS A 418 15.93 -1.32 9.34
CA LYS A 418 14.95 -1.82 8.37
C LYS A 418 14.18 -3.06 8.82
N ARG A 419 14.77 -3.88 9.71
CA ARG A 419 14.23 -5.19 10.14
C ARG A 419 13.85 -5.22 11.63
N ALA A 420 13.64 -4.06 12.24
CA ALA A 420 13.31 -3.97 13.66
C ALA A 420 11.81 -4.15 13.90
N GLU A 421 11.44 -5.01 14.87
CA GLU A 421 10.04 -5.21 15.26
C GLU A 421 9.39 -3.97 15.89
N LEU A 422 10.19 -3.20 16.63
CA LEU A 422 9.80 -1.91 17.19
C LEU A 422 10.51 -0.83 16.39
N ALA A 423 9.80 0.25 16.07
CA ALA A 423 10.48 1.38 15.49
C ALA A 423 11.47 1.98 16.48
N ASP A 424 12.70 2.17 16.01
CA ASP A 424 13.66 3.02 16.67
C ASP A 424 13.04 4.43 16.87
N LEU A 425 13.34 5.03 18.03
CA LEU A 425 12.79 6.29 18.51
C LEU A 425 12.81 7.38 17.42
N CYS A 426 11.66 7.67 16.80
CA CYS A 426 11.53 8.78 15.87
C CYS A 426 11.42 10.09 16.64
N LEU A 427 12.53 10.83 16.72
CA LEU A 427 12.61 12.19 17.28
C LEU A 427 12.33 13.29 16.24
N ILE A 428 12.01 12.92 14.98
CA ILE A 428 11.42 13.88 14.05
C ILE A 428 10.09 14.28 14.69
N LYS A 429 10.06 15.53 15.17
CA LYS A 429 9.02 16.06 16.02
C LYS A 429 7.67 15.74 15.40
N GLU A 430 6.92 14.81 15.99
CA GLU A 430 5.48 14.74 15.74
C GLU A 430 4.94 16.13 16.01
N ARG A 431 4.34 16.76 15.00
CA ARG A 431 3.66 18.04 15.08
C ARG A 431 2.43 17.85 15.97
N GLY A 432 2.70 17.86 17.27
CA GLY A 432 1.89 18.47 18.31
C GLY A 432 0.67 17.70 18.78
N ASP A 433 -0.35 17.52 17.95
CA ASP A 433 -1.70 17.66 18.51
C ASP A 433 -2.70 16.53 18.18
N TYR A 434 -2.38 15.61 17.27
CA TYR A 434 -3.37 14.59 16.86
C TYR A 434 -3.43 13.34 17.76
N TRP A 435 -2.37 13.03 18.50
CA TRP A 435 -2.37 11.98 19.53
C TRP A 435 -2.74 12.50 20.93
N LYS A 436 -2.93 13.81 21.09
CA LYS A 436 -3.24 14.42 22.39
C LYS A 436 -4.69 14.26 22.82
N THR A 437 -5.57 13.67 22.02
CA THR A 437 -6.89 13.34 22.54
C THR A 437 -6.79 12.04 23.33
N ILE A 438 -6.94 12.17 24.65
CA ILE A 438 -7.22 11.08 25.60
C ILE A 438 -8.22 10.08 24.98
N ASP A 439 -9.20 10.57 24.22
CA ASP A 439 -10.21 9.78 23.51
C ASP A 439 -9.67 8.75 22.52
N SER A 440 -8.47 8.94 21.98
CA SER A 440 -7.84 7.95 21.07
C SER A 440 -7.23 6.77 21.85
N ILE A 441 -6.66 7.04 23.03
CA ILE A 441 -6.07 6.03 23.93
C ILE A 441 -7.17 5.31 24.71
N MET A 442 -8.24 6.02 25.07
CA MET A 442 -9.33 5.46 25.87
C MET A 442 -10.15 4.38 25.14
N ARG A 443 -10.01 4.25 23.82
CA ARG A 443 -10.65 3.22 22.98
C ARG A 443 -10.06 1.81 23.12
N TYR A 444 -8.89 1.68 23.76
CA TYR A 444 -8.25 0.37 23.96
C TYR A 444 -8.70 -0.29 25.28
N PRO A 445 -8.69 -1.63 25.39
CA PRO A 445 -8.89 -2.34 26.65
C PRO A 445 -7.86 -1.91 27.71
N GLU A 446 -8.26 -1.91 28.99
CA GLU A 446 -7.43 -1.41 30.10
C GLU A 446 -5.99 -1.96 30.15
N PRO A 447 -5.73 -3.27 29.91
CA PRO A 447 -4.38 -3.80 29.91
C PRO A 447 -3.49 -3.16 28.83
N LEU A 448 -4.08 -2.88 27.66
CA LEU A 448 -3.39 -2.30 26.53
C LEU A 448 -3.20 -0.78 26.71
N ARG A 449 -4.18 -0.09 27.31
CA ARG A 449 -4.04 1.32 27.72
C ARG A 449 -2.88 1.51 28.68
N LYS A 450 -2.76 0.64 29.69
CA LYS A 450 -1.66 0.67 30.67
C LYS A 450 -0.31 0.47 29.99
N LEU A 451 -0.21 -0.42 29.00
CA LEU A 451 1.01 -0.63 28.23
C LEU A 451 1.36 0.60 27.37
N ILE A 452 0.39 1.15 26.64
CA ILE A 452 0.57 2.35 25.79
C ILE A 452 0.97 3.57 26.61
N LEU A 453 0.38 3.76 27.80
CA LEU A 453 0.66 4.91 28.67
C LEU A 453 1.95 4.79 29.47
N THR A 454 2.50 3.58 29.64
CA THR A 454 3.77 3.37 30.38
C THR A 454 5.01 3.54 29.50
N VAL A 455 4.90 3.34 28.18
CA VAL A 455 6.01 3.50 27.23
C VAL A 455 6.53 4.97 27.15
N PRO A 456 5.69 6.03 27.20
CA PRO A 456 6.17 7.41 27.19
C PRO A 456 6.76 7.88 28.54
N TYR A 457 6.25 7.39 29.67
CA TYR A 457 6.55 7.98 30.98
C TYR A 457 8.02 7.84 31.40
N ARG A 458 8.76 6.85 30.86
CA ARG A 458 10.19 6.67 31.10
C ARG A 458 11.10 7.57 30.25
N PHE A 459 10.65 8.05 29.09
CA PHE A 459 11.49 8.85 28.18
C PHE A 459 11.29 10.36 28.31
N PHE A 460 10.13 10.83 28.79
CA PHE A 460 9.88 12.27 28.94
C PHE A 460 10.44 12.87 30.25
N ASN A 461 10.72 12.05 31.27
CA ASN A 461 11.26 12.53 32.55
C ASN A 461 12.79 12.67 32.60
N THR A 462 13.53 12.18 31.60
CA THR A 462 14.97 12.43 31.52
C THR A 462 15.30 13.86 31.05
N ARG A 463 14.46 14.49 30.22
CA ARG A 463 14.70 15.88 29.77
C ARG A 463 14.34 16.97 30.78
N LYS A 464 13.54 16.67 31.81
CA LYS A 464 13.19 17.67 32.85
C LYS A 464 14.24 17.80 33.95
N ARG A 465 15.24 16.90 34.02
CA ARG A 465 16.31 16.96 35.02
C ARG A 465 17.62 17.60 34.53
N GLU A 466 17.80 17.79 33.22
CA GLU A 466 19.04 18.36 32.67
C GLU A 466 18.96 19.86 32.30
N SER A 467 17.79 20.52 32.44
CA SER A 467 17.64 21.96 32.15
C SER A 467 17.59 22.87 33.39
N LYS A 468 18.15 22.42 34.53
CA LYS A 468 18.19 23.23 35.77
C LYS A 468 19.56 23.25 36.48
N LEU A 469 20.63 22.85 35.82
CA LEU A 469 21.99 22.90 36.37
C LEU A 469 23.01 23.38 35.32
N ILE A 470 22.73 24.51 34.67
CA ILE A 470 23.75 25.39 34.09
C ILE A 470 23.25 26.83 34.28
N ASP A 471 23.99 27.56 35.12
CA ASP A 471 24.04 29.01 35.38
C ASP A 471 22.83 29.73 36.02
N LEU A 472 23.09 30.16 37.27
CA LEU A 472 22.38 31.10 38.17
C LEU A 472 21.20 30.56 38.99
#